data_AF-A0A6M2AVF2-F1
#
_entry.id   AF-A0A6M2AVF2-F1
#
_cell.length_a   1.000
_cell.length_b   1.000
_cell.length_c   1.000
_cell.angle_alpha   90.00
_cell.angle_beta   90.00
_cell.angle_gamma   90.00
#
_symmetry.space_group_name_H-M   'P 1'
#
loop_
_entity.id
_entity.type
_entity.pdbx_description
1 polymer ?
#
loop_
_entity_poly.entity_id
_entity_poly.type
_entity_poly.pdbx_seq_one_letter_code
_entity_poly.pdbx_strand_id
1 'polypeptide(L)'
;MWKKILLYIIAIPAGLIASTILPSIFSKILNFFIPFRTITDFLDLYFLKFISGWIAVGIAGLVAPSHRILFASIMLGVNLLAAFYMYSLGDEFNYLFVLGGIAPLVLLVLHYLLEKSEAKNDIRFSD
;
A
#
# COMPACT_ATOMS: atom_id res chain seq x y z
N MET A 1 -1.42 14.11 22.51
CA MET A 1 -0.39 13.12 22.12
C MET A 1 -0.98 11.71 22.03
N TRP A 2 -1.59 11.18 23.10
CA TRP A 2 -2.24 9.86 23.14
C TRP A 2 -3.27 9.57 22.04
N LYS A 3 -4.13 10.54 21.68
CA LYS A 3 -5.14 10.35 20.61
C LYS A 3 -4.53 9.99 19.24
N LYS A 4 -3.34 10.52 18.91
CA LYS A 4 -2.65 10.21 17.65
C LYS A 4 -2.02 8.82 17.66
N ILE A 5 -1.43 8.43 18.79
CA ILE A 5 -0.86 7.10 18.98
C ILE A 5 -1.95 6.02 18.87
N LEU A 6 -3.12 6.26 19.47
CA LEU A 6 -4.25 5.35 19.37
C LEU A 6 -4.73 5.17 17.92
N LEU A 7 -4.74 6.26 17.15
CA LEU A 7 -5.09 6.23 15.73
C LEU A 7 -4.12 5.36 14.92
N TYR A 8 -2.82 5.44 15.23
CA TYR A 8 -1.78 4.63 14.59
C TYR A 8 -1.87 3.15 14.94
N ILE A 9 -2.18 2.83 16.20
CA ILE A 9 -2.38 1.46 16.66
C ILE A 9 -3.58 0.81 15.95
N ILE A 10 -4.63 1.58 15.64
CA ILE A 10 -5.83 1.06 14.94
C ILE A 10 -5.62 0.99 13.43
N ALA A 11 -4.87 1.94 12.86
CA ALA A 11 -4.70 2.05 11.42
C ALA A 11 -3.82 0.96 10.80
N ILE A 12 -2.79 0.49 11.50
CA ILE A 12 -1.94 -0.59 11.02
C ILE A 12 -2.76 -1.90 10.84
N PRO A 13 -3.52 -2.37 11.86
CA PRO A 13 -4.46 -3.47 11.69
C PRO A 13 -5.51 -3.21 10.62
N ALA A 14 -6.11 -2.01 10.59
CA ALA A 14 -7.13 -1.68 9.60
C ALA A 14 -6.59 -1.74 8.15
N GLY A 15 -5.37 -1.28 7.92
CA GLY A 15 -4.71 -1.37 6.61
C GLY A 15 -4.44 -2.82 6.19
N LEU A 16 -4.04 -3.67 7.14
CA LEU A 16 -3.83 -5.11 6.91
C LEU A 16 -5.15 -5.87 6.64
N ILE A 17 -6.22 -5.51 7.36
CA ILE A 17 -7.55 -6.07 7.16
C ILE A 17 -8.12 -5.62 5.81
N ALA A 18 -7.97 -4.34 5.46
CA ALA A 18 -8.39 -3.83 4.16
C ALA A 18 -7.65 -4.53 3.02
N SER A 19 -6.34 -4.76 3.15
CA SER A 19 -5.55 -5.42 2.10
C SER A 19 -5.88 -6.91 1.93
N THR A 20 -6.52 -7.55 2.90
CA THR A 20 -6.95 -8.95 2.80
C THR A 20 -8.42 -9.07 2.36
N ILE A 21 -9.30 -8.21 2.89
CA ILE A 21 -10.74 -8.27 2.61
C ILE A 21 -11.10 -7.68 1.24
N LEU A 22 -10.55 -6.51 0.87
CA LEU A 22 -10.92 -5.87 -0.40
C LEU A 22 -10.66 -6.77 -1.62
N PRO A 23 -9.47 -7.38 -1.76
CA PRO A 23 -9.19 -8.24 -2.92
C PRO A 23 -10.16 -9.42 -3.00
N SER A 24 -10.47 -10.06 -1.88
CA SER A 24 -11.41 -11.18 -1.84
C SER A 24 -12.82 -10.78 -2.30
N ILE A 25 -13.29 -9.61 -1.88
CA ILE A 25 -14.59 -9.07 -2.33
C ILE A 25 -14.55 -8.72 -3.81
N PHE A 26 -13.48 -8.06 -4.28
CA PHE A 26 -13.33 -7.70 -5.69
C PHE A 26 -13.28 -8.94 -6.59
N SER A 27 -12.53 -9.98 -6.24
CA SER A 27 -12.49 -11.25 -6.98
C SER A 27 -13.90 -11.84 -7.16
N LYS A 28 -14.71 -11.87 -6.09
CA LYS A 28 -16.10 -12.36 -6.18
C LYS A 28 -16.97 -11.52 -7.13
N ILE A 29 -16.84 -10.20 -7.08
CA ILE A 29 -17.57 -9.29 -7.96
C ILE A 29 -17.14 -9.50 -9.42
N LEU A 30 -15.83 -9.58 -9.67
CA LEU A 30 -15.28 -9.78 -11.01
C LEU A 30 -15.74 -11.12 -11.61
N ASN A 31 -15.71 -12.20 -10.84
CA ASN A 31 -16.20 -13.51 -11.25
C ASN A 31 -17.71 -13.54 -11.51
N PHE A 32 -18.50 -12.68 -10.85
CA PHE A 32 -19.93 -12.58 -11.09
C PHE A 32 -20.26 -11.80 -12.38
N PHE A 33 -19.54 -10.70 -12.66
CA PHE A 33 -19.87 -9.79 -13.77
C PHE A 33 -19.12 -10.10 -15.08
N ILE A 34 -17.92 -10.69 -15.02
CA ILE A 34 -17.07 -10.92 -16.19
C ILE A 34 -17.06 -12.43 -16.52
N PRO A 35 -17.78 -12.87 -17.56
CA PRO A 35 -17.84 -14.30 -17.92
C PRO A 35 -16.57 -14.82 -18.61
N PHE A 36 -15.54 -13.98 -18.77
CA PHE A 36 -14.28 -14.33 -19.42
C PHE A 36 -13.26 -14.79 -18.38
N ARG A 37 -13.12 -16.11 -18.24
CA ARG A 37 -12.22 -16.74 -17.26
C ARG A 37 -10.77 -16.24 -17.35
N THR A 38 -10.26 -16.00 -18.55
CA THR A 38 -8.90 -15.48 -18.74
C THR A 38 -8.72 -14.08 -18.12
N ILE A 39 -9.74 -13.23 -18.20
CA ILE A 39 -9.69 -11.87 -17.65
C ILE A 39 -9.81 -11.93 -16.12
N THR A 40 -10.70 -12.76 -15.58
CA THR A 40 -10.83 -12.92 -14.13
C THR A 40 -9.58 -13.52 -13.51
N ASP A 41 -8.97 -14.53 -14.15
CA ASP A 41 -7.72 -15.13 -13.68
C ASP A 41 -6.56 -14.12 -13.71
N PHE A 42 -6.47 -13.29 -14.76
CA PHE A 42 -5.49 -12.20 -14.80
C PHE A 42 -5.70 -11.18 -13.68
N LEU A 43 -6.95 -10.77 -13.44
CA LEU A 43 -7.25 -9.81 -12.39
C LEU A 43 -6.93 -10.37 -11.01
N ASP A 44 -7.28 -11.63 -10.75
CA ASP A 44 -7.02 -12.27 -9.45
C ASP A 44 -5.54 -12.54 -9.22
N LEU A 45 -4.82 -13.04 -10.24
CA LEU A 45 -3.40 -13.40 -10.11
C LEU A 45 -2.47 -12.20 -10.11
N TYR A 46 -2.81 -11.13 -10.84
CA TYR A 46 -1.91 -9.99 -11.02
C TYR A 46 -2.44 -8.71 -10.38
N PHE A 47 -3.62 -8.25 -10.82
CA PHE A 47 -4.14 -6.94 -10.45
C PHE A 47 -4.48 -6.86 -8.95
N LEU A 48 -5.17 -7.85 -8.41
CA LEU A 48 -5.58 -7.88 -7.02
C LEU A 48 -4.41 -8.02 -6.05
N LYS A 49 -3.40 -8.83 -6.40
CA LYS A 49 -2.17 -8.94 -5.61
C LYS A 49 -1.41 -7.62 -5.57
N PHE A 50 -1.33 -6.91 -6.70
CA PHE A 50 -0.71 -5.59 -6.75
C PHE A 50 -1.50 -4.54 -5.95
N ILE A 51 -2.81 -4.46 -6.17
CA ILE A 51 -3.68 -3.48 -5.50
C ILE A 51 -3.75 -3.72 -4.00
N SER A 52 -3.74 -4.96 -3.53
CA SER A 52 -3.71 -5.25 -2.09
C SER A 52 -2.46 -4.69 -1.42
N GLY A 53 -1.31 -4.83 -2.08
CA GLY A 53 -0.03 -4.26 -1.63
C GLY A 53 -0.08 -2.74 -1.61
N TRP A 54 -0.62 -2.15 -2.68
CA TRP A 54 -0.78 -0.71 -2.82
C TRP A 54 -1.68 -0.13 -1.74
N ILE A 55 -2.82 -0.76 -1.48
CA ILE A 55 -3.78 -0.34 -0.46
C ILE A 55 -3.16 -0.43 0.92
N ALA A 56 -2.47 -1.53 1.25
CA ALA A 56 -1.83 -1.71 2.55
C ALA A 56 -0.90 -0.54 2.86
N VAL A 57 0.05 -0.26 1.98
CA VAL A 57 1.08 0.77 2.20
C VAL A 57 0.55 2.18 1.97
N GLY A 58 -0.25 2.38 0.92
CA GLY A 58 -0.83 3.67 0.55
C GLY A 58 -1.76 4.21 1.62
N ILE A 59 -2.71 3.40 2.12
CA ILE A 59 -3.62 3.84 3.18
C ILE A 59 -2.84 4.12 4.47
N ALA A 60 -1.87 3.28 4.83
CA ALA A 60 -1.03 3.50 6.00
C ALA A 60 -0.28 4.84 5.94
N GLY A 61 0.24 5.21 4.76
CA GLY A 61 0.86 6.51 4.53
C GLY A 61 -0.13 7.69 4.65
N LEU A 62 -1.38 7.52 4.22
CA LEU A 62 -2.42 8.55 4.29
C LEU A 62 -2.96 8.79 5.70
N VAL A 63 -3.02 7.76 6.54
CA VAL A 63 -3.49 7.89 7.94
C VAL A 63 -2.63 8.87 8.74
N ALA A 64 -1.32 8.87 8.49
CA ALA A 64 -0.34 9.61 9.25
C ALA A 64 0.30 10.72 8.41
N PRO A 65 -0.41 11.80 8.02
CA PRO A 65 0.08 12.78 7.05
C PRO A 65 1.43 13.40 7.43
N SER A 66 1.64 13.67 8.73
CA SER A 66 2.89 14.24 9.24
C SER A 66 4.08 13.26 9.21
N HIS A 67 3.83 11.96 9.13
CA HIS A 67 4.84 10.89 9.14
C HIS A 67 4.59 9.87 8.01
N ARG A 68 4.03 10.35 6.90
CA ARG A 68 3.49 9.53 5.81
C ARG A 68 4.50 8.52 5.26
N ILE A 69 5.75 8.94 5.08
CA ILE A 69 6.86 8.09 4.61
C ILE A 69 7.22 7.02 5.63
N LEU A 70 7.29 7.37 6.93
CA LEU A 70 7.64 6.42 8.00
C LEU A 70 6.58 5.31 8.12
N PHE A 71 5.31 5.69 8.14
CA PHE A 71 4.20 4.73 8.25
C PHE A 71 4.09 3.84 7.01
N ALA A 72 4.24 4.41 5.82
CA ALA A 72 4.31 3.63 4.59
C ALA A 72 5.50 2.65 4.60
N SER A 73 6.66 3.08 5.11
CA SER A 73 7.86 2.21 5.19
C SER A 73 7.67 1.06 6.18
N ILE A 74 7.10 1.33 7.36
CA ILE A 74 6.77 0.30 8.35
C ILE A 74 5.80 -0.71 7.73
N MET A 75 4.75 -0.23 7.06
CA MET A 75 3.76 -1.10 6.45
C MET A 75 4.33 -1.91 5.28
N LEU A 76 5.26 -1.35 4.51
CA LEU A 76 5.99 -2.10 3.49
C LEU A 76 6.84 -3.22 4.13
N GLY A 77 7.46 -2.95 5.28
CA GLY A 77 8.14 -3.98 6.07
C GLY A 77 7.20 -5.10 6.49
N VAL A 78 6.00 -4.78 6.95
CA VAL A 78 4.95 -5.76 7.26
C VAL A 78 4.54 -6.56 6.01
N ASN A 79 4.37 -5.90 4.87
CA ASN A 79 4.05 -6.58 3.60
C ASN A 79 5.15 -7.57 3.19
N LEU A 80 6.42 -7.19 3.32
CA LEU A 80 7.56 -8.06 3.04
C LEU A 80 7.55 -9.29 3.97
N LEU A 81 7.38 -9.07 5.28
CA LEU A 81 7.28 -10.17 6.25
C LEU A 81 6.10 -11.10 5.94
N ALA A 82 4.94 -10.55 5.57
CA ALA A 82 3.79 -11.34 5.17
C ALA A 82 4.06 -12.17 3.90
N ALA A 83 4.70 -11.58 2.89
CA ALA A 83 5.08 -12.30 1.67
C ALA A 83 6.07 -13.44 1.95
N PHE A 84 7.07 -13.21 2.80
CA PHE A 84 8.00 -14.25 3.25
C PHE A 84 7.31 -15.34 4.06
N TYR A 85 6.41 -14.96 4.97
CA TYR A 85 5.66 -15.91 5.78
C TYR A 85 4.79 -16.82 4.91
N MET A 86 4.05 -16.27 3.96
CA MET A 86 3.25 -17.06 3.02
C MET A 86 4.13 -18.00 2.17
N TYR A 87 5.29 -17.52 1.71
CA TYR A 87 6.26 -18.36 1.02
C TYR A 87 6.75 -19.53 1.88
N SER A 88 7.00 -19.29 3.16
CA SER A 88 7.44 -20.35 4.10
C SER A 88 6.37 -21.42 4.35
N LEU A 89 5.09 -21.11 4.13
CA LEU A 89 3.98 -22.05 4.26
C LEU A 89 3.77 -22.91 2.99
N GLY A 90 4.60 -22.74 1.97
CA GLY A 90 4.52 -23.48 0.71
C GLY A 90 3.72 -22.80 -0.40
N ASP A 91 3.32 -21.53 -0.20
CA ASP A 91 2.76 -20.69 -1.28
C ASP A 91 3.90 -20.06 -2.11
N GLU A 92 3.58 -19.50 -3.28
CA GLU A 92 4.54 -18.75 -4.08
C GLU A 92 4.87 -17.39 -3.44
N PHE A 93 6.12 -16.94 -3.59
CA PHE A 93 6.51 -15.62 -3.08
C PHE A 93 5.73 -14.53 -3.83
N ASN A 94 4.89 -13.79 -3.11
CA ASN A 94 4.01 -12.80 -3.70
C ASN A 94 4.73 -11.47 -4.00
N TYR A 95 5.57 -11.47 -5.03
CA TYR A 95 6.34 -10.30 -5.46
C TYR A 95 5.43 -9.12 -5.90
N LEU A 96 4.26 -9.39 -6.48
CA LEU A 96 3.32 -8.35 -6.89
C LEU A 96 2.73 -7.59 -5.70
N PHE A 97 2.48 -8.27 -4.58
CA PHE A 97 2.08 -7.63 -3.33
C PHE A 97 3.15 -6.69 -2.79
N VAL A 98 4.42 -7.11 -2.86
CA VAL A 98 5.55 -6.26 -2.45
C VAL A 98 5.72 -5.06 -3.39
N LEU A 99 5.72 -5.29 -4.71
CA LEU A 99 5.79 -4.23 -5.72
C LEU A 99 4.64 -3.24 -5.60
N GLY A 100 3.43 -3.75 -5.36
CA GLY A 100 2.24 -2.98 -5.05
C GLY A 100 2.46 -2.05 -3.86
N GLY A 101 3.12 -2.52 -2.80
CA GLY A 101 3.48 -1.71 -1.64
C GLY A 101 4.62 -0.72 -1.87
N ILE A 102 5.57 -1.03 -2.75
CA ILE A 102 6.67 -0.10 -3.11
C ILE A 102 6.14 1.12 -3.85
N ALA A 103 5.20 0.92 -4.79
CA ALA A 103 4.65 1.99 -5.62
C ALA A 103 4.13 3.23 -4.84
N PRO A 104 3.23 3.11 -3.85
CA PRO A 104 2.75 4.26 -3.07
C PRO A 104 3.86 4.88 -2.21
N LEU A 105 4.82 4.09 -1.71
CA LEU A 105 5.96 4.64 -0.96
C LEU A 105 6.82 5.55 -1.85
N VAL A 106 7.12 5.12 -3.07
CA VAL A 106 7.87 5.94 -4.05
C VAL A 106 7.12 7.23 -4.36
N LEU A 107 5.81 7.17 -4.60
CA LEU A 107 4.98 8.35 -4.84
C LEU A 107 5.04 9.34 -3.68
N LEU A 108 4.96 8.87 -2.43
CA LEU A 108 5.05 9.72 -1.24
C LEU A 108 6.42 10.40 -1.11
N VAL A 109 7.50 9.68 -1.43
CA VAL A 109 8.87 10.22 -1.41
C VAL A 109 9.05 11.28 -2.49
N LEU A 110 8.63 11.00 -3.73
CA LEU A 110 8.71 11.95 -4.83
C LEU A 110 7.96 13.24 -4.53
N HIS A 111 6.74 13.12 -4.01
CA HIS A 111 5.93 14.27 -3.63
C HIS A 111 6.60 15.12 -2.53
N TYR A 112 7.20 14.48 -1.52
CA TYR A 112 7.96 15.19 -0.48
C TYR A 112 9.19 15.93 -1.03
N LEU A 113 9.91 15.33 -1.98
CA LEU A 113 11.08 15.95 -2.60
C LEU A 113 10.69 17.16 -3.47
N LEU A 114 9.55 17.08 -4.19
CA LEU A 114 9.00 18.18 -4.97
C LEU A 114 8.60 19.36 -4.10
N GLU A 115 7.83 19.13 -3.02
CA GLU A 115 7.45 20.19 -2.06
C GLU A 115 8.69 20.91 -1.49
N LYS A 116 9.74 20.15 -1.15
CA LYS A 116 10.98 20.72 -0.62
C LYS A 116 11.76 21.52 -1.67
N SER A 117 11.67 21.14 -2.95
CA SER A 117 12.30 21.86 -4.05
C SER A 117 11.64 23.21 -4.31
N GLU A 118 10.30 23.25 -4.31
CA GLU A 118 9.54 24.49 -4.51
C GLU A 118 9.79 25.49 -3.37
N ALA A 119 9.73 25.05 -2.11
CA ALA A 119 9.99 25.89 -0.95
C ALA A 119 11.40 26.52 -0.98
N LYS A 120 12.40 25.81 -1.53
CA LYS A 120 13.77 26.33 -1.68
C LYS A 120 13.87 27.40 -2.77
N ASN A 121 13.07 27.31 -3.82
CA ASN A 121 13.07 28.28 -4.90
C ASN A 121 12.38 29.59 -4.48
N ASP A 122 11.27 29.52 -3.74
CA ASP A 122 10.56 30.72 -3.26
C ASP A 122 11.44 31.62 -2.38
N ILE A 123 12.27 31.00 -1.53
CA ILE A 123 13.25 31.73 -0.69
C ILE A 123 14.31 32.44 -1.54
N ARG A 124 14.69 31.90 -2.70
CA ARG A 124 15.70 32.53 -3.58
C ARG A 124 15.18 33.69 -4.42
N PHE A 125 13.87 33.82 -4.60
CA PHE A 125 13.25 34.90 -5.36
C PHE A 125 12.72 36.03 -4.48
N SER A 126 12.91 35.92 -3.16
CA SER A 126 12.51 36.94 -2.18
C SER A 126 13.68 37.77 -1.62
N ASP A 127 14.91 37.50 -2.07
CA ASP A 127 16.14 38.29 -1.85
C ASP A 127 16.49 39.12 -3.10
#